data_AF-A0A1Y4LAI3-F1
#
_entry.id   AF-A0A1Y4LAI3-F1
#
_cell.length_a   1.000
_cell.length_b   1.000
_cell.length_c   1.000
_cell.angle_alpha   90.00
_cell.angle_beta   90.00
_cell.angle_gamma   90.00
#
_symmetry.space_group_name_H-M   'P 1'
#
loop_
_entity.id
_entity.type
_entity.pdbx_description
1 polymer ?
#
loop_
_entity_poly.entity_id
_entity_poly.type
_entity_poly.pdbx_seq_one_letter_code
_entity_poly.pdbx_strand_id
1 'polypeptide(L)'
;MVDWCAEHGVIILPQYLPAGDYTLLDGNAIVDRKDNILELYKDFAGSQNRESYENAALLTQMAGKQLVYVIGTTPDNRVEQISDLCCWQFTIKNQTFIGTHLYQQVLRHQAMYPHISFVFAKREELCQTIWDTLSK
;
A
#
# COMPACT_ATOMS: atom_id res chain seq x y z
N MET A 1 -7.71 11.94 -2.83
CA MET A 1 -6.46 12.40 -3.46
C MET A 1 -6.68 13.63 -4.32
N VAL A 2 -7.54 13.60 -5.35
CA VAL A 2 -7.75 14.79 -6.23
C VAL A 2 -8.17 16.03 -5.45
N ASP A 3 -9.24 15.94 -4.65
CA ASP A 3 -9.73 17.08 -3.86
C ASP A 3 -8.68 17.54 -2.84
N TRP A 4 -8.06 16.59 -2.14
CA TRP A 4 -6.97 16.87 -1.20
C TRP A 4 -5.81 17.63 -1.88
N CYS A 5 -5.37 17.20 -3.06
CA CYS A 5 -4.32 17.90 -3.80
C CYS A 5 -4.74 19.31 -4.22
N ALA A 6 -5.99 19.50 -4.64
CA ALA A 6 -6.52 20.82 -5.00
C ALA A 6 -6.52 21.77 -3.79
N GLU A 7 -6.94 21.29 -2.62
CA GLU A 7 -6.91 22.04 -1.36
C GLU A 7 -5.49 22.42 -0.91
N HIS A 8 -4.50 21.59 -1.24
CA HIS A 8 -3.10 21.76 -0.82
C HIS A 8 -2.19 22.34 -1.91
N GLY A 9 -2.75 22.79 -3.05
CA GLY A 9 -1.99 23.40 -4.14
C GLY A 9 -1.03 22.42 -4.85
N VAL A 10 -1.30 21.13 -4.80
CA VAL A 10 -0.52 20.07 -5.44
C VAL A 10 -1.09 19.78 -6.83
N ILE A 11 -0.22 19.84 -7.85
CA ILE A 11 -0.60 19.49 -9.22
C ILE A 11 -0.47 17.98 -9.42
N ILE A 12 -1.57 17.31 -9.78
CA ILE A 12 -1.56 15.91 -10.21
C ILE A 12 -1.46 15.88 -11.74
N LEU A 13 -0.46 15.15 -12.25
CA LEU A 13 -0.31 14.86 -13.68
C LEU A 13 -0.68 13.40 -13.93
N PRO A 14 -1.77 13.10 -14.66
CA PRO A 14 -2.11 11.74 -15.02
C PRO A 14 -1.01 11.12 -15.89
N GLN A 15 -0.47 9.97 -15.47
CA GLN A 15 0.56 9.25 -16.20
C GLN A 15 0.33 7.74 -16.05
N TYR A 16 0.80 6.98 -17.05
CA TYR A 16 0.88 5.53 -16.93
C TYR A 16 2.14 5.17 -16.15
N LEU A 17 1.97 4.66 -14.93
CA LEU A 17 3.08 4.18 -14.11
C LEU A 17 3.24 2.66 -14.28
N PRO A 18 4.47 2.16 -14.42
CA PRO A 18 4.73 0.72 -14.48
C PRO A 18 4.47 0.02 -13.14
N ALA A 19 4.47 0.76 -12.02
CA ALA A 19 4.16 0.27 -10.69
C ALA A 19 3.57 1.41 -9.83
N GLY A 20 2.67 1.07 -8.91
CA GLY A 20 2.04 1.99 -7.97
C GLY A 20 1.14 3.06 -8.61
N ASP A 21 0.66 3.97 -7.76
CA ASP A 21 -0.32 5.01 -8.13
C ASP A 21 0.29 6.42 -8.18
N TYR A 22 1.31 6.68 -7.35
CA TYR A 22 1.87 8.02 -7.19
C TYR A 22 3.40 8.00 -7.12
N THR A 23 4.03 8.99 -7.76
CA THR A 23 5.47 9.28 -7.68
C THR A 23 5.67 10.77 -7.90
N LEU A 24 6.76 11.33 -7.37
CA LEU A 24 7.29 12.61 -7.84
C LEU A 24 8.28 12.37 -8.99
N LEU A 25 8.47 13.38 -9.85
CA LEU A 25 9.42 13.33 -10.98
C LEU A 25 10.82 12.93 -10.51
N ASP A 26 11.35 13.64 -9.51
CA ASP A 26 12.69 13.40 -8.95
C ASP A 26 12.65 12.70 -7.59
N GLY A 27 11.51 12.10 -7.23
CA GLY A 27 11.33 11.43 -5.93
C GLY A 27 11.95 10.03 -5.90
N ASN A 28 12.36 9.59 -4.71
CA ASN A 28 12.95 8.26 -4.52
C ASN A 28 11.92 7.15 -4.26
N ALA A 29 10.64 7.50 -4.08
CA ALA A 29 9.58 6.58 -3.75
C ALA A 29 8.47 6.54 -4.82
N ILE A 30 7.91 5.36 -4.98
CA ILE A 30 6.64 5.10 -5.64
C ILE A 30 5.68 4.63 -4.54
N VAL A 31 4.48 5.21 -4.49
CA VAL A 31 3.44 4.83 -3.56
C VAL A 31 2.35 4.06 -4.28
N ASP A 32 1.99 2.90 -3.74
CA ASP A 32 0.81 2.10 -4.12
C ASP A 32 -0.23 2.23 -3.00
N ARG A 33 -1.37 2.85 -3.31
CA ARG A 33 -2.41 3.18 -2.33
C ARG A 33 -3.37 2.01 -2.20
N LYS A 34 -3.64 1.60 -0.97
CA LYS A 34 -4.78 0.74 -0.62
C LYS A 34 -5.79 1.54 0.18
N ASP A 35 -7.06 1.51 -0.23
CA ASP A 35 -8.15 2.16 0.48
C ASP A 35 -8.39 1.53 1.85
N ASN A 36 -8.15 0.21 1.97
CA ASN A 36 -8.35 -0.55 3.19
C ASN A 36 -7.55 -1.87 3.24
N ILE A 37 -7.52 -2.51 4.41
CA ILE A 37 -6.81 -3.79 4.63
C ILE A 37 -7.40 -4.93 3.80
N LEU A 38 -8.70 -4.91 3.47
CA LEU A 38 -9.30 -5.95 2.62
C LEU A 38 -8.77 -5.88 1.18
N GLU A 39 -8.49 -4.68 0.67
CA GLU A 39 -7.83 -4.50 -0.62
C GLU A 39 -6.40 -5.09 -0.59
N LEU A 40 -5.62 -4.74 0.43
CA LEU A 40 -4.30 -5.34 0.67
C LEU A 40 -4.38 -6.88 0.77
N TYR A 41 -5.41 -7.40 1.45
CA TYR A 41 -5.63 -8.85 1.56
C TYR A 41 -5.85 -9.48 0.19
N LYS A 42 -6.70 -8.90 -0.66
CA LYS A 42 -6.96 -9.44 -1.99
C LYS A 42 -5.70 -9.50 -2.85
N ASP A 43 -4.84 -8.50 -2.72
CA ASP A 43 -3.61 -8.45 -3.48
C ASP A 43 -2.59 -9.48 -3.00
N PHE A 44 -2.35 -9.57 -1.69
CA PHE A 44 -1.25 -10.38 -1.15
C PHE A 44 -1.64 -11.80 -0.76
N ALA A 45 -2.85 -11.99 -0.24
CA ALA A 45 -3.38 -13.28 0.19
C ALA A 45 -4.30 -13.94 -0.87
N GLY A 46 -4.68 -13.20 -1.93
CA GLY A 46 -5.34 -13.76 -3.10
C GLY A 46 -4.35 -14.46 -4.03
N SER A 47 -4.60 -15.72 -4.38
CA SER A 47 -3.68 -16.53 -5.20
C SER A 47 -3.45 -15.99 -6.62
N GLN A 48 -4.40 -15.21 -7.15
CA GLN A 48 -4.37 -14.72 -8.53
C GLN A 48 -3.59 -13.42 -8.72
N ASN A 49 -3.29 -12.69 -7.63
CA ASN A 49 -2.70 -11.35 -7.72
C ASN A 49 -1.18 -11.33 -7.49
N ARG A 50 -0.58 -12.50 -7.28
CA ARG A 50 0.85 -12.62 -7.01
C ARG A 50 1.71 -12.02 -8.10
N GLU A 51 1.45 -12.37 -9.35
CA GLU A 51 2.22 -11.85 -10.47
C GLU A 51 2.24 -10.31 -10.50
N SER A 52 1.12 -9.67 -10.14
CA SER A 52 1.02 -8.21 -10.15
C SER A 52 1.94 -7.54 -9.14
N TYR A 53 1.92 -7.97 -7.87
CA TYR A 53 2.76 -7.33 -6.85
C TYR A 53 4.24 -7.72 -6.97
N GLU A 54 4.57 -8.93 -7.46
CA GLU A 54 5.97 -9.30 -7.73
C GLU A 54 6.53 -8.50 -8.93
N ASN A 55 5.72 -8.26 -9.97
CA ASN A 55 6.12 -7.40 -11.09
C ASN A 55 6.29 -5.94 -10.66
N ALA A 56 5.39 -5.42 -9.82
CA ALA A 56 5.52 -4.06 -9.26
C ALA A 56 6.83 -3.90 -8.46
N ALA A 57 7.18 -4.92 -7.66
CA ALA A 57 8.44 -4.97 -6.93
C ALA A 57 9.66 -4.89 -7.86
N LEU A 58 9.69 -5.72 -8.90
CA LEU A 58 10.79 -5.78 -9.88
C LEU A 58 10.93 -4.48 -10.67
N LEU A 59 9.83 -3.93 -11.17
CA LEU A 59 9.83 -2.69 -11.94
C LEU A 59 10.31 -1.51 -11.10
N THR A 60 9.88 -1.46 -9.83
CA THR A 60 10.33 -0.41 -8.90
C THR A 60 11.83 -0.55 -8.58
N GLN A 61 12.32 -1.78 -8.44
CA GLN A 61 13.75 -2.06 -8.26
C GLN A 61 14.57 -1.61 -9.46
N MET A 62 14.11 -1.90 -10.68
CA MET A 62 14.77 -1.48 -11.93
C MET A 62 14.81 0.05 -12.06
N ALA A 63 13.80 0.75 -11.54
CA ALA A 63 13.78 2.21 -11.48
C ALA A 63 14.69 2.78 -10.37
N GLY A 64 15.29 1.95 -9.52
CA GLY A 64 16.12 2.39 -8.40
C GLY A 64 15.33 3.10 -7.30
N LYS A 65 14.02 2.85 -7.20
CA LYS A 65 13.10 3.52 -6.25
C LYS A 65 12.66 2.57 -5.14
N GLN A 66 12.14 3.14 -4.06
CA GLN A 66 11.42 2.44 -3.01
C GLN A 66 9.95 2.26 -3.42
N LEU A 67 9.36 1.08 -3.18
CA LEU A 67 7.90 0.89 -3.30
C LEU A 67 7.28 0.93 -1.90
N VAL A 68 6.32 1.82 -1.69
CA VAL A 68 5.63 1.97 -0.40
C VAL A 68 4.15 1.70 -0.59
N TYR A 69 3.66 0.64 0.04
CA TYR A 69 2.22 0.40 0.16
C TYR A 69 1.68 1.27 1.29
N VAL A 70 0.79 2.22 0.98
CA VAL A 70 0.14 3.07 1.99
C VAL A 70 -1.31 2.63 2.11
N ILE A 71 -1.68 2.09 3.28
CA ILE A 71 -2.94 1.40 3.52
C ILE A 71 -3.80 2.19 4.48
N GLY A 72 -5.02 2.51 4.04
CA GLY A 72 -6.04 3.10 4.91
C GLY A 72 -6.52 2.13 5.98
N THR A 73 -6.63 2.60 7.21
CA THR A 73 -7.20 1.83 8.32
C THR A 73 -8.32 2.62 9.01
N THR A 74 -9.28 1.89 9.55
CA THR A 74 -10.31 2.43 10.45
C THR A 74 -10.03 1.98 11.88
N PRO A 75 -10.57 2.67 12.91
CA PRO A 75 -10.40 2.25 14.30
C PRO A 75 -10.82 0.80 14.57
N ASP A 76 -11.84 0.30 13.87
CA ASP A 76 -12.32 -1.09 13.97
C ASP A 76 -11.30 -2.11 13.47
N ASN A 77 -10.36 -1.71 12.61
CA ASN A 77 -9.33 -2.60 12.12
C ASN A 77 -8.31 -2.96 13.20
N ARG A 78 -7.99 -2.03 14.12
CA ARG A 78 -6.94 -2.20 15.13
C ARG A 78 -5.59 -2.62 14.53
N VAL A 79 -5.22 -2.01 13.40
CA VAL A 79 -3.94 -2.25 12.71
C VAL A 79 -3.24 -0.91 12.50
N GLU A 80 -2.07 -0.79 13.11
CA GLU A 80 -1.18 0.37 13.00
C GLU A 80 0.19 -0.04 12.43
N GLN A 81 0.51 -1.34 12.46
CA GLN A 81 1.76 -1.91 11.99
C GLN A 81 1.55 -3.33 11.44
N ILE A 82 2.55 -3.84 10.72
CA ILE A 82 2.49 -5.17 10.07
C ILE A 82 2.14 -6.29 11.06
N SER A 83 2.70 -6.27 12.28
CA SER A 83 2.44 -7.30 13.29
C SER A 83 0.98 -7.40 13.70
N ASP A 84 0.22 -6.31 13.64
CA ASP A 84 -1.18 -6.30 14.07
C ASP A 84 -2.07 -7.08 13.08
N LEU A 85 -1.61 -7.27 11.84
CA LEU A 85 -2.30 -8.09 10.84
C LEU A 85 -2.53 -9.52 11.34
N CYS A 86 -1.69 -10.06 12.23
CA CYS A 86 -1.89 -11.41 12.76
C CYS A 86 -3.19 -11.55 13.57
N CYS A 87 -3.68 -10.44 14.14
CA CYS A 87 -4.92 -10.36 14.91
C CYS A 87 -6.09 -9.76 14.12
N TRP A 88 -5.84 -9.26 12.90
CA TRP A 88 -6.89 -8.69 12.07
C TRP A 88 -7.82 -9.77 11.51
N GLN A 89 -9.12 -9.50 11.55
CA GLN A 89 -10.14 -10.29 10.90
C GLN A 89 -11.23 -9.38 10.33
N PHE A 90 -11.83 -9.78 9.22
CA PHE A 90 -12.93 -9.05 8.60
C PHE A 90 -13.97 -10.02 8.06
N THR A 91 -15.24 -9.78 8.37
CA THR A 91 -16.35 -10.60 7.88
C THR A 91 -17.27 -9.77 7.01
N ILE A 92 -17.50 -10.21 5.77
CA ILE A 92 -18.46 -9.60 4.85
C ILE A 92 -19.20 -10.70 4.10
N LYS A 93 -20.53 -10.58 4.00
CA LYS A 93 -21.39 -11.57 3.30
C LYS A 93 -21.11 -13.02 3.73
N ASN A 94 -20.97 -13.26 5.03
CA ASN A 94 -20.66 -14.57 5.64
C ASN A 94 -19.28 -15.18 5.25
N GLN A 95 -18.40 -14.41 4.62
CA GLN A 95 -17.02 -14.80 4.38
C GLN A 95 -16.11 -14.06 5.37
N THR A 96 -15.31 -14.82 6.12
CA THR A 96 -14.31 -14.28 7.05
C THR A 96 -12.91 -14.34 6.45
N PHE A 97 -12.22 -13.21 6.48
CA PHE A 97 -10.86 -13.03 6.04
C PHE A 97 -9.96 -12.95 7.28
N ILE A 98 -8.94 -13.81 7.37
CA ILE A 98 -8.07 -13.95 8.55
C ILE A 98 -6.69 -13.41 8.21
N GLY A 99 -6.23 -12.41 8.95
CA GLY A 99 -5.02 -11.67 8.64
C GLY A 99 -3.71 -12.44 8.84
N THR A 100 -3.71 -13.59 9.51
CA THR A 100 -2.49 -14.42 9.70
C THR A 100 -1.83 -14.81 8.38
N HIS A 101 -2.62 -15.15 7.35
CA HIS A 101 -2.05 -15.47 6.04
C HIS A 101 -1.50 -14.23 5.35
N LEU A 102 -2.21 -13.10 5.44
CA LEU A 102 -1.75 -11.82 4.89
C LEU A 102 -0.44 -11.37 5.54
N TYR A 103 -0.34 -11.45 6.87
CA TYR A 103 0.88 -11.17 7.62
C TYR A 103 2.09 -11.94 7.08
N GLN A 104 1.92 -13.25 6.85
CA GLN A 104 2.99 -14.10 6.30
C GLN A 104 3.39 -13.69 4.88
N GLN A 105 2.43 -13.35 4.02
CA GLN A 105 2.72 -12.94 2.64
C GLN A 105 3.43 -11.58 2.60
N VAL A 106 2.99 -10.61 3.40
CA VAL A 106 3.63 -9.29 3.55
C VAL A 106 5.08 -9.45 4.02
N LEU A 107 5.32 -10.25 5.07
CA LEU A 107 6.69 -10.50 5.55
C LEU A 107 7.56 -11.20 4.51
N ARG A 108 7.03 -12.20 3.81
CA ARG A 108 7.76 -12.90 2.74
C ARG A 108 8.16 -11.91 1.64
N HIS A 109 7.24 -11.05 1.22
CA HIS A 109 7.48 -10.09 0.15
C HIS A 109 8.51 -9.04 0.56
N GLN A 110 8.42 -8.48 1.78
CA GLN A 110 9.41 -7.54 2.30
C GLN A 110 10.80 -8.18 2.48
N ALA A 111 10.86 -9.47 2.86
CA ALA A 111 12.13 -10.21 2.94
C ALA A 111 12.76 -10.47 1.56
N MET A 112 11.95 -10.65 0.52
CA MET A 112 12.43 -10.88 -0.85
C MET A 112 12.86 -9.57 -1.53
N TYR A 113 12.20 -8.46 -1.21
CA TYR A 113 12.43 -7.15 -1.81
C TYR A 113 12.65 -6.08 -0.73
N PRO A 114 13.91 -5.84 -0.32
CA PRO A 114 14.24 -4.92 0.77
C PRO A 114 13.85 -3.45 0.52
N HIS A 115 13.59 -3.08 -0.74
CA HIS A 115 13.13 -1.75 -1.14
C HIS A 115 11.61 -1.57 -1.00
N ILE A 116 10.91 -2.54 -0.40
CA ILE A 116 9.47 -2.48 -0.17
C ILE A 116 9.17 -2.16 1.29
N SER A 117 8.16 -1.32 1.51
CA SER A 117 7.65 -1.00 2.85
C SER A 117 6.13 -0.88 2.86
N PHE A 118 5.55 -1.03 4.05
CA PHE A 118 4.13 -0.94 4.31
C PHE A 118 3.88 0.09 5.40
N VAL A 119 2.97 1.03 5.14
CA VAL A 119 2.58 2.09 6.06
C VAL A 119 1.08 2.04 6.27
N PHE A 120 0.65 1.86 7.51
CA PHE A 120 -0.76 1.88 7.87
C PHE A 120 -1.09 3.29 8.38
N ALA A 121 -2.06 3.92 7.73
CA ALA A 121 -2.48 5.28 8.04
C ALA A 121 -3.98 5.29 8.31
N LYS A 122 -4.43 6.15 9.23
CA LYS A 122 -5.86 6.37 9.41
C LYS A 122 -6.45 6.86 8.10
N ARG A 123 -7.68 6.45 7.79
CA ARG A 123 -8.34 6.75 6.51
C ARG A 123 -8.36 8.26 6.20
N GLU A 124 -8.55 9.10 7.21
CA GLU A 124 -8.55 10.56 7.11
C GLU A 124 -7.16 11.17 6.85
N GLU A 125 -6.09 10.50 7.27
CA GLU A 125 -4.69 10.93 7.10
C GLU A 125 -4.06 10.35 5.82
N LEU A 126 -4.78 9.47 5.11
CA LEU A 126 -4.21 8.69 4.00
C LEU A 126 -3.54 9.55 2.93
N CYS A 127 -4.18 10.63 2.48
CA CYS A 127 -3.60 11.50 1.44
C CYS A 127 -2.36 12.25 1.95
N GLN A 128 -2.39 12.73 3.21
CA GLN A 128 -1.24 13.36 3.85
C GLN A 128 -0.08 12.37 3.98
N THR A 129 -0.34 11.13 4.42
CA THR A 129 0.71 10.11 4.52
C THR A 129 1.32 9.76 3.17
N ILE A 130 0.52 9.69 2.10
CA ILE A 130 1.03 9.51 0.74
C ILE A 130 1.97 10.66 0.38
N TRP A 131 1.55 11.91 0.60
CA TRP A 131 2.36 13.09 0.32
C TRP A 131 3.67 13.11 1.12
N ASP A 132 3.61 12.86 2.42
CA ASP A 132 4.77 12.82 3.31
C ASP A 132 5.73 11.69 2.94
N THR A 133 5.22 10.59 2.40
CA THR A 133 6.05 9.47 1.91
C THR A 133 6.79 9.85 0.63
N LEU A 134 6.11 10.54 -0.29
CA LEU A 134 6.67 10.95 -1.57
C LEU A 134 7.66 12.12 -1.44
N SER A 135 7.49 12.97 -0.44
CA SER A 135 8.26 14.21 -0.25
C SER A 135 9.52 14.04 0.61
N LYS A 136 9.92 12.80 0.91
CA LYS A 136 11.17 12.45 1.61
C LYS A 136 12.33 12.34 0.63
#